data_AF-A0A7I4YUS6-F1
#
_entry.id   AF-A0A7I4YUS6-F1
#
_cell.length_a   1.000
_cell.length_b   1.000
_cell.length_c   1.000
_cell.angle_alpha   90.00
_cell.angle_beta   90.00
_cell.angle_gamma   90.00
#
_symmetry.space_group_name_H-M   'P 1'
#
loop_
_entity.id
_entity.type
_entity.pdbx_description
1 polymer ?
#
loop_
_entity_poly.entity_id
_entity_poly.type
_entity_poly.pdbx_seq_one_letter_code
_entity_poly.pdbx_strand_id
1 'polypeptide(L)'
;NVDKRNANTCIDAQLRGEIEVAVKDAADSCEGIVKALASKLNRPGWAMNCVNRSPRGYSVGFFFDDEHFCRYDVVKGDKVYSLDIVKLDKSEPVPEE
;
A
#
# COMPACT_ATOMS: atom_id res chain seq x y z
N ASN A 1 16.87 1.28 -4.34
CA ASN A 1 16.16 2.56 -4.14
C ASN A 1 14.67 2.25 -4.03
N VAL A 2 14.09 2.40 -2.84
CA VAL A 2 12.69 2.03 -2.54
C VAL A 2 11.71 2.96 -3.27
N ASP A 3 12.03 4.24 -3.38
CA ASP A 3 11.18 5.24 -4.02
C ASP A 3 11.00 4.95 -5.50
N LYS A 4 12.09 4.62 -6.21
CA LYS A 4 12.03 4.20 -7.62
C LYS A 4 11.19 2.94 -7.82
N ARG A 5 11.25 1.99 -6.87
CA ARG A 5 10.44 0.77 -6.93
C ARG A 5 8.96 1.11 -6.70
N ASN A 6 8.64 1.90 -5.68
CA ASN A 6 7.28 2.31 -5.38
C ASN A 6 6.67 3.10 -6.53
N ALA A 7 7.44 3.96 -7.22
CA ALA A 7 6.99 4.67 -8.41
C ALA A 7 6.58 3.74 -9.56
N ASN A 8 7.21 2.56 -9.67
CA ASN A 8 6.92 1.57 -10.71
C ASN A 8 5.83 0.57 -10.30
N THR A 9 5.58 0.36 -9.00
CA THR A 9 4.62 -0.65 -8.52
C THR A 9 3.35 -0.06 -7.92
N CYS A 10 3.30 1.26 -7.79
CA CYS A 10 2.15 2.03 -7.36
C CYS A 10 2.15 3.32 -8.18
N ILE A 11 1.60 3.24 -9.40
CA ILE A 11 1.76 4.29 -10.40
C ILE A 11 0.99 5.58 -10.05
N ASP A 12 -0.14 5.45 -9.34
CA ASP A 12 -0.91 6.58 -8.80
C ASP A 12 -0.07 7.34 -7.76
N ALA A 13 0.41 8.52 -8.18
CA ALA A 13 1.25 9.38 -7.36
C ALA A 13 0.51 9.96 -6.14
N GLN A 14 -0.80 10.21 -6.25
CA GLN A 14 -1.59 10.70 -5.14
C GLN A 14 -1.74 9.61 -4.08
N LEU A 15 -2.14 8.40 -4.48
CA LEU A 15 -2.24 7.27 -3.57
C LEU A 15 -0.91 6.95 -2.88
N ARG A 16 0.23 6.99 -3.61
CA ARG A 16 1.55 6.84 -2.98
C ARG A 16 1.81 7.85 -1.88
N GLY A 17 1.53 9.14 -2.14
CA GLY A 17 1.74 10.19 -1.16
C GLY A 17 0.85 10.03 0.08
N GLU A 18 -0.41 9.64 -0.12
CA GLU A 18 -1.34 9.33 0.98
C GLU A 18 -0.85 8.16 1.83
N ILE A 19 -0.34 7.08 1.20
CA ILE A 19 0.23 5.93 1.89
C ILE A 19 1.45 6.34 2.70
N GLU A 20 2.38 7.09 2.11
CA GLU A 20 3.60 7.57 2.77
C GLU A 20 3.27 8.33 4.06
N VAL A 21 2.33 9.27 3.98
CA VAL A 21 1.86 10.06 5.13
C VAL A 21 1.17 9.18 6.16
N ALA A 22 0.32 8.24 5.73
CA ALA A 22 -0.40 7.35 6.63
C ALA A 22 0.56 6.51 7.49
N VAL A 23 1.54 5.87 6.85
CA VAL A 23 2.41 4.89 7.52
C VAL A 23 3.63 5.51 8.21
N LYS A 24 3.90 6.80 8.01
CA LYS A 24 5.06 7.52 8.58
C LYS A 24 5.29 7.19 10.06
N ASP A 25 4.28 7.41 10.89
CA ASP A 25 4.35 7.21 12.34
C ASP A 25 3.75 5.88 12.83
N ALA A 26 3.46 4.96 11.90
CA ALA A 26 2.93 3.65 12.27
C ALA A 26 3.94 2.85 13.10
N ALA A 27 3.44 1.99 14.00
CA ALA A 27 4.29 1.07 14.75
C ALA A 27 5.02 0.10 13.81
N ASP A 28 6.18 -0.39 14.24
CA ASP A 28 7.06 -1.29 13.48
C ASP A 28 6.53 -2.74 13.44
N SER A 29 5.32 -2.90 12.91
CA SER A 29 4.65 -4.19 12.71
C SER A 29 3.62 -4.08 11.59
N CYS A 30 3.30 -5.20 10.93
CA CYS A 30 2.23 -5.18 9.93
C CYS A 30 0.89 -4.78 10.51
N GLU A 31 0.58 -5.22 11.73
CA GLU A 31 -0.62 -4.80 12.44
C GLU A 31 -0.65 -3.27 12.65
N GLY A 32 0.48 -2.68 13.07
CA GLY A 32 0.61 -1.23 13.25
C GLY A 32 0.42 -0.46 11.94
N ILE A 33 1.00 -0.96 10.86
CA ILE A 33 0.89 -0.36 9.53
C ILE A 33 -0.54 -0.47 9.00
N VAL A 34 -1.17 -1.64 9.08
CA VAL A 34 -2.57 -1.84 8.62
C VAL A 34 -3.53 -0.97 9.42
N LYS A 35 -3.34 -0.85 10.75
CA LYS A 35 -4.13 0.07 11.59
C LYS A 35 -3.95 1.54 11.17
N ALA A 36 -2.72 1.95 10.85
CA ALA A 36 -2.45 3.30 10.37
C ALA A 36 -3.09 3.57 9.00
N LEU A 37 -3.01 2.62 8.06
CA LEU A 37 -3.67 2.72 6.77
C LEU A 37 -5.20 2.81 6.93
N ALA A 38 -5.80 1.90 7.70
CA ALA A 38 -7.25 1.88 7.92
C ALA A 38 -7.77 3.19 8.54
N SER A 39 -7.01 3.82 9.45
CA SER A 39 -7.41 5.07 10.10
C SER A 39 -7.10 6.34 9.31
N LYS A 40 -5.97 6.40 8.61
CA LYS A 40 -5.49 7.63 7.96
C LYS A 40 -5.71 7.66 6.45
N LEU A 41 -5.56 6.52 5.76
CA LEU A 41 -5.83 6.44 4.32
C LEU A 41 -7.35 6.43 4.08
N ASN A 42 -8.11 5.74 4.94
CA ASN A 42 -9.58 5.71 4.98
C ASN A 42 -10.22 5.74 3.57
N ARG A 43 -9.89 4.73 2.74
CA ARG A 43 -10.44 4.55 1.40
C ARG A 43 -11.47 3.41 1.38
N PRO A 44 -12.79 3.70 1.48
CA PRO A 44 -13.83 2.69 1.36
C PRO A 44 -13.74 1.94 0.03
N GLY A 45 -14.05 0.64 0.06
CA GLY A 45 -13.98 -0.20 -1.15
C GLY A 45 -12.57 -0.62 -1.54
N TRP A 46 -11.57 -0.45 -0.67
CA TRP A 46 -10.20 -0.93 -0.89
C TRP A 46 -9.81 -2.05 0.09
N ALA A 47 -9.12 -3.07 -0.40
CA ALA A 47 -8.46 -4.08 0.40
C ALA A 47 -6.99 -3.70 0.62
N MET A 48 -6.46 -4.06 1.78
CA MET A 48 -5.08 -3.78 2.15
C MET A 48 -4.46 -5.03 2.79
N ASN A 49 -3.27 -5.41 2.32
CA ASN A 49 -2.46 -6.48 2.87
C ASN A 49 -1.08 -5.93 3.26
N CYS A 50 -0.48 -6.48 4.32
CA CYS A 50 0.89 -6.18 4.71
C CYS A 50 1.68 -7.45 4.91
N VAL A 51 2.88 -7.50 4.33
CA VAL A 51 3.84 -8.58 4.54
C VAL A 51 5.16 -8.01 5.02
N ASN A 52 5.66 -8.50 6.15
CA ASN A 52 7.02 -8.23 6.59
C ASN A 52 8.00 -9.12 5.80
N ARG A 53 8.85 -8.52 4.97
CA ARG A 53 9.90 -9.26 4.28
C ARG A 53 11.08 -9.42 5.24
N SER A 54 11.38 -10.67 5.60
CA SER A 54 12.70 -11.00 6.12
C SER A 54 13.77 -10.52 5.12
N PRO A 55 14.95 -10.07 5.57
CA PRO A 55 16.05 -9.78 4.66
C PRO A 55 16.47 -10.98 3.77
N ARG A 56 16.02 -12.20 4.09
CA ARG A 56 16.16 -13.42 3.25
C ARG A 56 14.84 -13.90 2.62
N GLY A 57 13.74 -13.20 2.88
CA GLY A 57 12.41 -13.51 2.36
C GLY A 57 12.21 -12.92 0.98
N TYR A 58 12.17 -13.78 -0.03
CA TYR A 58 11.72 -13.40 -1.35
C TYR A 58 10.20 -13.24 -1.33
N SER A 59 9.69 -12.02 -1.58
CA SER A 59 8.32 -11.91 -2.07
C SER A 59 8.38 -11.93 -3.58
N VAL A 60 7.88 -13.02 -4.19
CA VAL A 60 7.65 -13.08 -5.63
C VAL A 60 6.48 -12.16 -5.92
N GLY A 61 6.80 -10.92 -6.26
CA GLY A 61 5.85 -9.92 -6.69
C GLY A 61 5.83 -9.83 -8.19
N PHE A 62 4.67 -10.02 -8.79
CA PHE A 62 4.46 -9.63 -10.17
C PHE A 62 4.42 -8.10 -10.26
N PHE A 63 5.12 -7.53 -11.24
CA PHE A 63 5.08 -6.09 -11.54
C PHE A 63 3.99 -5.90 -12.60
N PHE A 64 2.91 -5.21 -12.24
CA PHE A 64 1.87 -4.78 -13.16
C PHE A 64 1.65 -3.28 -12.96
N ASP A 65 1.62 -2.53 -14.05
CA ASP A 65 1.18 -1.14 -14.06
C ASP A 65 -0.36 -1.14 -14.06
N ASP A 66 -0.98 -0.92 -12.90
CA ASP A 66 -2.43 -0.92 -12.73
C ASP A 66 -2.82 0.17 -11.72
N GLU A 67 -3.64 1.14 -12.12
CA GLU A 67 -4.06 2.25 -11.25
C GLU A 67 -5.00 1.80 -10.11
N HIS A 68 -5.52 0.58 -10.18
CA HIS A 68 -6.36 -0.03 -9.15
C HIS A 68 -5.58 -0.97 -8.21
N PHE A 69 -4.28 -1.16 -8.48
CA PHE A 69 -3.37 -1.93 -7.64
C PHE A 69 -2.14 -1.09 -7.29
N CYS A 70 -1.87 -0.96 -6.00
CA CYS A 70 -0.70 -0.28 -5.49
C CYS A 70 0.10 -1.21 -4.60
N ARG A 71 1.30 -1.58 -5.05
CA ARG A 71 2.33 -2.18 -4.19
C ARG A 71 3.29 -1.12 -3.72
N TYR A 72 3.35 -0.91 -2.41
CA TYR A 72 4.18 0.08 -1.75
C TYR A 72 5.07 -0.58 -0.72
N ASP A 73 6.38 -0.46 -0.87
CA ASP A 73 7.33 -0.94 0.13
C ASP A 73 7.72 0.22 1.07
N VAL A 74 7.61 -0.02 2.38
CA VAL A 74 8.02 0.92 3.44
C VAL A 74 9.14 0.31 4.28
N VAL A 75 10.13 1.13 4.63
CA VAL A 75 11.23 0.73 5.52
C VAL A 75 10.97 1.30 6.91
N LYS A 76 10.97 0.44 7.92
CA LYS A 76 10.94 0.84 9.34
C LYS A 76 12.01 0.06 10.09
N GLY A 77 12.90 0.78 10.77
CA GLY A 77 14.08 0.17 11.38
C GLY A 77 14.91 -0.61 10.35
N ASP A 78 15.13 -1.89 10.62
CA ASP A 78 15.85 -2.85 9.77
C ASP A 78 14.93 -3.73 8.89
N LYS A 79 13.62 -3.46 8.90
CA LYS A 79 12.60 -4.26 8.21
C LYS A 79 12.06 -3.54 6.99
N VAL A 80 11.69 -4.34 6.00
CA VAL A 80 10.95 -3.89 4.81
C VAL A 80 9.57 -4.52 4.85
N TYR A 81 8.55 -3.67 4.86
CA TYR A 81 7.16 -4.09 4.77
C TYR A 81 6.65 -3.81 3.36
N SER A 82 5.97 -4.80 2.79
CA SER A 82 5.28 -4.66 1.50
C SER A 82 3.80 -4.55 1.72
N LEU A 83 3.24 -3.48 1.18
CA LEU A 83 1.83 -3.16 1.26
C LEU A 83 1.22 -3.40 -0.11
N ASP A 84 0.19 -4.23 -0.16
CA ASP A 84 -0.63 -4.42 -1.37
C ASP A 84 -1.99 -3.79 -1.11
N ILE A 85 -2.34 -2.79 -1.90
CA ILE A 85 -3.55 -1.99 -1.74
C ILE A 85 -4.33 -2.05 -3.05
N VAL A 86 -5.55 -2.57 -3.00
CA VAL A 86 -6.35 -2.90 -4.19
C VAL A 86 -7.75 -2.34 -4.08
N LYS A 87 -8.23 -1.69 -5.14
CA LYS A 87 -9.62 -1.24 -5.24
C LYS A 87 -10.53 -2.45 -5.51
N LEU A 88 -11.37 -2.80 -4.54
CA LEU A 88 -12.36 -3.87 -4.65
C LEU A 88 -13.60 -3.42 -5.41
N ASP A 89 -14.07 -2.20 -5.10
CA ASP A 89 -15.27 -1.65 -5.71
C ASP A 89 -14.93 -0.93 -7.02
N LYS A 90 -15.33 -1.55 -8.13
CA LYS A 90 -15.15 -0.99 -9.49
C LYS A 90 -16.40 -0.28 -9.99
N SER A 91 -17.48 -0.30 -9.22
CA SER A 91 -18.73 0.37 -9.57
C SER A 91 -18.51 1.88 -9.42
N GLU A 92 -18.80 2.65 -10.47
CA GLU A 92 -19.10 4.07 -10.27
C GLU A 92 -20.42 4.16 -9.49
N PRO A 93 -20.57 5.14 -8.57
CA PRO A 93 -21.86 5.37 -7.95
C PRO A 93 -22.87 5.69 -9.06
N VAL A 94 -23.88 4.83 -9.22
CA VAL A 94 -25.03 5.11 -10.08
C VAL A 94 -25.72 6.34 -9.48
N PRO A 95 -25.92 7.44 -10.23
CA PRO A 95 -26.66 8.58 -9.72
C PRO A 95 -28.05 8.10 -9.29
N GLU A 96 -28.47 8.44 -8.08
CA GLU A 96 -29.86 8.22 -7.65
C GLU A 96 -30.76 9.10 -8.56
N GLU A 97 -31.69 8.46 -9.28
CA GLU A 97 -32.75 9.13 -10.07
C GLU A 97 -33.79 9.81 -9.19
#